data_AF-A0A931Y6T4-F1
#
_entry.id   AF-A0A931Y6T4-F1
#
_cell.length_a   1.000
_cell.length_b   1.000
_cell.length_c   1.000
_cell.angle_alpha   90.00
_cell.angle_beta   90.00
_cell.angle_gamma   90.00
#
_symmetry.space_group_name_H-M   'P 1'
#
loop_
_entity.id
_entity.type
_entity.pdbx_description
1 polymer ?
#
loop_
_entity_poly.entity_id
_entity_poly.type
_entity_poly.pdbx_seq_one_letter_code
_entity_poly.pdbx_strand_id
1 'polypeptide(L)'
;MFHSKPGSGYLSGAAGSGGGAIRIQAASIVSVDGTITANGGNGSGSDGGGGAGGGIYITCRTFQGTNGTLNAKGGTTGNRYVGGGGGGRIAVWRIYHTFSGTNISAIGGAESGSSGYDGTNGTVVWGQIPAPGTIVKMW
;
A
#
# COMPACT_ATOMS: atom_id res chain seq x y z
N MET A 1 -9.07 -9.28 -9.83
CA MET A 1 -9.61 -7.93 -9.55
C MET A 1 -9.16 -7.01 -10.67
N PHE A 2 -10.09 -6.28 -11.27
CA PHE A 2 -9.84 -5.36 -12.39
C PHE A 2 -9.46 -3.99 -11.83
N HIS A 3 -8.40 -3.36 -12.33
CA HIS A 3 -8.01 -2.00 -11.96
C HIS A 3 -8.44 -1.04 -13.07
N SER A 4 -9.12 0.03 -12.67
CA SER A 4 -9.74 1.04 -13.52
C SER A 4 -8.74 1.72 -14.46
N LYS A 5 -9.09 1.80 -15.75
CA LYS A 5 -8.41 2.65 -16.74
C LYS A 5 -8.62 4.13 -16.38
N PRO A 6 -7.64 5.01 -16.65
CA PRO A 6 -7.76 6.44 -16.39
C PRO A 6 -8.75 7.10 -17.35
N GLY A 7 -9.58 8.01 -16.82
CA GLY A 7 -10.38 8.91 -17.65
C GLY A 7 -9.46 9.93 -18.32
N SER A 8 -9.40 9.92 -19.65
CA SER A 8 -8.66 10.92 -20.42
C SER A 8 -9.56 12.10 -20.74
N GLY A 9 -9.34 13.25 -20.10
CA GLY A 9 -9.72 14.54 -20.65
C GLY A 9 -8.88 14.85 -21.89
N TYR A 10 -9.31 15.82 -22.71
CA TYR A 10 -8.82 16.18 -24.05
C TYR A 10 -7.36 16.68 -24.14
N LEU A 11 -6.48 16.31 -23.21
CA LEU A 11 -5.09 16.75 -23.10
C LEU A 11 -4.14 15.55 -22.94
N SER A 12 -2.85 15.75 -23.24
CA SER A 12 -1.81 14.71 -23.41
C SER A 12 -1.33 14.06 -22.09
N GLY A 13 -2.24 13.60 -21.23
CA GLY A 13 -1.91 12.94 -19.96
C GLY A 13 -2.65 11.62 -19.74
N ALA A 14 -2.02 10.70 -19.00
CA ALA A 14 -2.62 9.45 -18.56
C ALA A 14 -2.59 9.38 -17.03
N ALA A 15 -3.74 9.17 -16.40
CA ALA A 15 -3.76 8.99 -14.95
C ALA A 15 -3.15 7.65 -14.56
N GLY A 16 -2.55 7.62 -13.38
CA GLY A 16 -1.94 6.43 -12.82
C GLY A 16 -2.96 5.34 -12.53
N SER A 17 -2.59 4.09 -12.80
CA SER A 17 -3.41 2.94 -12.43
C SER A 17 -3.53 2.81 -10.91
N GLY A 18 -4.70 2.47 -10.39
CA GLY A 18 -4.83 2.08 -8.99
C GLY A 18 -3.98 0.85 -8.65
N GLY A 19 -3.50 0.79 -7.42
CA GLY A 19 -2.74 -0.33 -6.89
C GLY A 19 -3.57 -1.61 -6.77
N GLY A 20 -2.85 -2.74 -6.72
CA GLY A 20 -3.43 -4.07 -6.62
C GLY A 20 -3.90 -4.47 -5.22
N ALA A 21 -4.58 -5.62 -5.12
CA ALA A 21 -4.82 -6.29 -3.84
C ALA A 21 -3.95 -7.55 -3.75
N ILE A 22 -3.13 -7.63 -2.70
CA ILE A 22 -2.29 -8.78 -2.37
C ILE A 22 -2.82 -9.39 -1.08
N ARG A 23 -3.17 -10.67 -1.13
CA ARG A 23 -3.61 -11.44 0.04
C ARG A 23 -2.72 -12.67 0.21
N ILE A 24 -2.04 -12.75 1.35
CA ILE A 24 -1.20 -13.90 1.73
C ILE A 24 -1.78 -14.52 3.00
N GLN A 25 -2.07 -15.81 2.94
CA GLN A 25 -2.57 -16.58 4.08
C GLN A 25 -1.74 -17.85 4.20
N ALA A 26 -1.03 -17.99 5.32
CA ALA A 26 -0.22 -19.17 5.62
C ALA A 26 -0.53 -19.69 7.02
N ALA A 27 -0.61 -21.00 7.19
CA ALA A 27 -0.84 -21.59 8.51
C ALA A 27 0.37 -21.43 9.45
N SER A 28 1.59 -21.39 8.89
CA SER A 28 2.84 -21.37 9.64
C SER A 28 3.61 -20.06 9.45
N ILE A 29 4.55 -20.03 8.52
CA ILE A 29 5.53 -18.94 8.39
C ILE A 29 5.27 -18.17 7.10
N VAL A 30 5.38 -16.84 7.17
CA VAL A 30 5.59 -15.98 6.01
C VAL A 30 6.94 -15.29 6.22
N SER A 31 7.89 -15.56 5.32
CA SER A 31 9.19 -14.88 5.27
C SER A 31 9.17 -13.84 4.17
N VAL A 32 9.47 -12.59 4.50
CA VAL A 32 9.58 -11.50 3.52
C VAL A 32 10.96 -10.89 3.62
N ASP A 33 11.80 -11.23 2.64
CA ASP A 33 13.14 -10.67 2.48
C ASP A 33 13.28 -9.86 1.19
N GLY A 34 12.20 -9.84 0.39
CA GLY A 34 12.07 -9.06 -0.84
C GLY A 34 10.97 -8.01 -0.75
N THR A 35 10.49 -7.56 -1.91
CA THR A 35 9.49 -6.49 -2.01
C THR A 35 8.10 -7.05 -2.30
N ILE A 36 7.13 -6.68 -1.47
CA ILE A 36 5.70 -6.84 -1.75
C ILE A 36 5.12 -5.45 -1.99
N THR A 37 4.66 -5.19 -3.22
CA THR A 37 4.17 -3.87 -3.62
C THR A 37 2.78 -3.92 -4.24
N ALA A 38 1.92 -3.07 -3.70
CA ALA A 38 0.60 -2.74 -4.20
C ALA A 38 0.52 -1.23 -4.50
N ASN A 39 1.63 -0.62 -4.91
CA ASN A 39 1.67 0.82 -5.21
C ASN A 39 0.72 1.18 -6.35
N GLY A 40 0.15 2.38 -6.27
CA GLY A 40 -0.49 3.03 -7.41
C GLY A 40 0.56 3.46 -8.45
N GLY A 41 0.16 3.45 -9.71
CA GLY A 41 0.96 3.96 -10.81
C GLY A 41 1.05 5.48 -10.78
N ASN A 42 2.15 6.04 -11.27
CA ASN A 42 2.28 7.48 -11.43
C ASN A 42 1.43 7.94 -12.62
N GLY A 43 0.84 9.11 -12.50
CA GLY A 43 0.26 9.81 -13.64
C GLY A 43 1.33 10.43 -14.52
N SER A 44 1.00 10.69 -15.78
CA SER A 44 1.90 11.30 -16.76
C SER A 44 1.20 12.41 -17.54
N GLY A 45 2.00 13.29 -18.17
CA GLY A 45 1.49 14.44 -18.92
C GLY A 45 0.89 15.52 -18.04
N SER A 46 0.23 16.50 -18.68
CA SER A 46 -0.31 17.70 -18.03
C SER A 46 -1.39 17.40 -16.98
N ASP A 47 -2.18 16.35 -17.19
CA ASP A 47 -3.42 16.11 -16.42
C ASP A 47 -3.47 14.69 -15.84
N GLY A 48 -2.34 13.97 -15.83
CA GLY A 48 -2.24 12.65 -15.23
C GLY A 48 -2.11 12.72 -13.71
N GLY A 49 -3.23 12.55 -13.00
CA GLY A 49 -3.25 12.34 -11.55
C GLY A 49 -2.64 11.00 -11.14
N GLY A 50 -2.16 10.93 -9.90
CA GLY A 50 -1.58 9.71 -9.35
C GLY A 50 -2.62 8.62 -9.04
N GLY A 51 -2.30 7.36 -9.31
CA GLY A 51 -3.17 6.23 -8.95
C GLY A 51 -3.16 5.97 -7.45
N ALA A 52 -4.31 5.62 -6.86
CA ALA A 52 -4.37 5.27 -5.43
C ALA A 52 -3.55 4.01 -5.11
N GLY A 53 -2.94 3.95 -3.93
CA GLY A 53 -2.30 2.76 -3.39
C GLY A 53 -3.30 1.64 -3.11
N GLY A 54 -2.82 0.41 -3.18
CA GLY A 54 -3.62 -0.81 -3.07
C GLY A 54 -3.67 -1.40 -1.65
N GLY A 55 -3.91 -2.71 -1.57
CA GLY A 55 -4.04 -3.43 -0.31
C GLY A 55 -3.03 -4.56 -0.17
N ILE A 56 -2.36 -4.66 0.97
CA ILE A 56 -1.56 -5.82 1.37
C ILE A 56 -2.17 -6.38 2.65
N TYR A 57 -2.66 -7.62 2.58
CA TYR A 57 -3.21 -8.33 3.73
C TYR A 57 -2.48 -9.65 3.93
N ILE A 58 -1.78 -9.77 5.04
CA ILE A 58 -1.01 -10.96 5.40
C ILE A 58 -1.58 -11.52 6.69
N THR A 59 -1.86 -12.82 6.72
CA THR A 59 -2.19 -13.55 7.94
C THR A 59 -1.33 -14.80 8.06
N CYS A 60 -0.67 -14.96 9.21
CA CYS A 60 0.18 -16.11 9.48
C CYS A 60 0.34 -16.40 10.96
N ARG A 61 0.95 -17.54 11.32
CA ARG A 61 1.37 -17.78 12.70
C ARG A 61 2.64 -16.99 13.03
N THR A 62 3.65 -17.04 12.16
CA THR A 62 4.92 -16.32 12.33
C THR A 62 5.22 -15.46 11.11
N PHE A 63 5.45 -14.17 11.33
CA PHE A 63 5.90 -13.24 10.30
C PHE A 63 7.39 -12.89 10.52
N GLN A 64 8.24 -13.16 9.52
CA GLN A 64 9.69 -13.02 9.65
C GLN A 64 10.32 -12.40 8.40
N GLY A 65 11.59 -12.01 8.52
CA GLY A 65 12.39 -11.47 7.42
C GLY A 65 13.19 -10.25 7.87
N THR A 66 14.38 -10.05 7.29
CA THR A 66 15.30 -9.00 7.76
C THR A 66 15.26 -7.75 6.91
N ASN A 67 15.08 -7.90 5.60
CA ASN A 67 15.15 -6.82 4.61
C ASN A 67 13.85 -6.65 3.80
N GLY A 68 12.77 -7.29 4.24
CA GLY A 68 11.50 -7.23 3.54
C GLY A 68 10.92 -5.82 3.47
N THR A 69 10.25 -5.53 2.36
CA THR A 69 9.53 -4.27 2.17
C THR A 69 8.07 -4.53 1.84
N LEU A 70 7.18 -3.72 2.42
CA LEU A 70 5.74 -3.78 2.18
C LEU A 70 5.28 -2.38 1.77
N ASN A 71 4.86 -2.20 0.53
CA ASN A 71 4.52 -0.88 0.00
C ASN A 71 3.13 -0.87 -0.63
N ALA A 72 2.31 0.08 -0.20
CA ALA A 72 1.00 0.37 -0.76
C ALA A 72 0.87 1.88 -0.96
N LYS A 73 1.89 2.49 -1.57
CA LYS A 73 1.96 3.94 -1.76
C LYS A 73 1.02 4.39 -2.87
N GLY A 74 0.48 5.59 -2.74
CA GLY A 74 -0.13 6.28 -3.88
C GLY A 74 0.91 6.68 -4.92
N GLY A 75 0.50 6.73 -6.19
CA GLY A 75 1.33 7.20 -7.29
C GLY A 75 1.44 8.72 -7.32
N THR A 76 2.55 9.22 -7.84
CA THR A 76 2.80 10.67 -7.99
C THR A 76 2.16 11.23 -9.26
N THR A 77 2.16 12.55 -9.38
CA THR A 77 1.61 13.26 -10.56
C THR A 77 2.66 13.55 -11.63
N GLY A 78 2.19 13.74 -12.87
CA GLY A 78 3.05 14.13 -14.00
C GLY A 78 3.28 15.64 -14.17
N ASN A 79 2.37 16.50 -13.69
CA ASN A 79 2.43 17.96 -13.89
C ASN A 79 1.50 18.73 -12.91
N ARG A 80 1.43 20.06 -13.07
CA ARG A 80 0.65 21.01 -12.28
C ARG A 80 -0.86 20.78 -12.41
N TYR A 81 -1.61 21.12 -11.36
CA TYR A 81 -3.09 21.12 -11.27
C TYR A 81 -3.77 19.75 -11.06
N VAL A 82 -3.02 18.68 -10.82
CA VAL A 82 -3.57 17.36 -10.47
C VAL A 82 -3.06 16.89 -9.11
N GLY A 83 -3.83 16.04 -8.44
CA GLY A 83 -3.49 15.49 -7.13
C GLY A 83 -2.79 14.13 -7.21
N GLY A 84 -1.95 13.87 -6.20
CA GLY A 84 -1.35 12.56 -6.01
C GLY A 84 -2.37 11.52 -5.56
N GLY A 85 -2.09 10.24 -5.82
CA GLY A 85 -2.99 9.16 -5.42
C GLY A 85 -2.98 8.98 -3.89
N GLY A 86 -4.14 8.71 -3.29
CA GLY A 86 -4.21 8.35 -1.86
C GLY A 86 -3.39 7.09 -1.55
N GLY A 87 -2.85 6.99 -0.33
CA GLY A 87 -2.15 5.81 0.16
C GLY A 87 -3.08 4.61 0.39
N GLY A 88 -2.48 3.43 0.42
CA GLY A 88 -3.18 2.15 0.51
C GLY A 88 -3.34 1.61 1.93
N ARG A 89 -3.56 0.30 2.05
CA ARG A 89 -3.71 -0.38 3.35
C ARG A 89 -2.79 -1.57 3.45
N ILE A 90 -1.99 -1.61 4.51
CA ILE A 90 -1.14 -2.74 4.84
C ILE A 90 -1.60 -3.29 6.18
N ALA A 91 -1.92 -4.57 6.24
CA ALA A 91 -2.27 -5.25 7.48
C ALA A 91 -1.55 -6.59 7.57
N VAL A 92 -0.80 -6.78 8.65
CA VAL A 92 -0.13 -8.05 8.96
C VAL A 92 -0.67 -8.57 10.29
N TRP A 93 -1.42 -9.66 10.22
CA TRP A 93 -1.99 -10.38 11.35
C TRP A 93 -1.15 -11.60 11.66
N ARG A 94 -0.56 -11.64 12.86
CA ARG A 94 0.36 -12.71 13.25
C ARG A 94 0.28 -13.04 14.74
N ILE A 95 0.65 -14.26 15.11
CA ILE A 95 0.81 -14.65 16.52
C ILE A 95 2.22 -14.25 16.99
N TYR A 96 3.24 -14.56 16.21
CA TYR A 96 4.65 -14.24 16.48
C TYR A 96 5.26 -13.40 15.35
N HIS A 97 6.25 -12.57 15.67
CA HIS A 97 7.06 -11.93 14.63
C HIS A 97 8.53 -11.78 15.02
N THR A 98 9.41 -11.97 14.04
CA THR A 98 10.85 -11.64 14.09
C THR A 98 11.24 -10.75 12.91
N PHE A 99 10.26 -10.12 12.28
CA PHE A 99 10.47 -9.24 11.15
C PHE A 99 11.16 -7.95 11.59
N SER A 100 12.26 -7.59 10.91
CA SER A 100 13.05 -6.39 11.18
C SER A 100 13.17 -5.45 9.98
N GLY A 101 12.39 -5.67 8.92
CA GLY A 101 12.37 -4.77 7.77
C GLY A 101 11.82 -3.38 8.14
N THR A 102 12.47 -2.34 7.65
CA THR A 102 12.17 -0.94 8.04
C THR A 102 11.34 -0.19 6.99
N ASN A 103 11.25 -0.72 5.76
CA ASN A 103 10.57 -0.05 4.65
C ASN A 103 9.14 -0.57 4.49
N ILE A 104 8.25 -0.08 5.35
CA ILE A 104 6.81 -0.34 5.29
C ILE A 104 6.09 0.98 5.14
N SER A 105 5.37 1.14 4.03
CA SER A 105 4.81 2.44 3.70
C SER A 105 3.50 2.35 2.94
N ALA A 106 2.52 3.11 3.42
CA ALA A 106 1.24 3.32 2.78
C ALA A 106 0.99 4.82 2.58
N ILE A 107 2.04 5.61 2.31
CA ILE A 107 1.91 7.07 2.12
C ILE A 107 1.12 7.40 0.84
N GLY A 108 0.51 8.57 0.80
CA GLY A 108 -0.02 9.11 -0.44
C GLY A 108 1.09 9.48 -1.41
N GLY A 109 0.72 9.61 -2.68
CA GLY A 109 1.61 10.08 -3.72
C GLY A 109 1.78 11.60 -3.63
N ALA A 110 3.00 12.06 -3.88
CA ALA A 110 3.32 13.48 -3.92
C ALA A 110 2.84 14.13 -5.22
N GLU A 111 2.43 15.39 -5.12
CA GLU A 111 2.28 16.28 -6.26
C GLU A 111 3.63 16.79 -6.77
N SER A 112 3.67 17.15 -8.05
CA SER A 112 4.90 17.60 -8.73
C SER A 112 4.85 19.10 -9.09
N GLY A 113 3.86 19.86 -8.60
CA GLY A 113 3.59 21.22 -9.07
C GLY A 113 2.85 22.12 -8.06
N SER A 114 2.75 23.41 -8.38
CA SER A 114 2.37 24.49 -7.45
C SER A 114 0.88 24.58 -7.07
N SER A 115 0.04 23.62 -7.46
CA SER A 115 -1.42 23.73 -7.36
C SER A 115 -2.15 22.39 -7.18
N GLY A 116 -1.41 21.30 -6.89
CA GLY A 116 -1.99 19.99 -6.64
C GLY A 116 -2.45 19.84 -5.19
N TYR A 117 -2.92 18.64 -4.85
CA TYR A 117 -2.87 18.16 -3.46
C TYR A 117 -2.16 16.81 -3.41
N ASP A 118 -1.28 16.64 -2.43
CA ASP A 118 -0.74 15.33 -2.06
C ASP A 118 -1.87 14.36 -1.72
N GLY A 119 -1.67 13.10 -2.08
CA GLY A 119 -2.56 12.04 -1.64
C GLY A 119 -2.54 11.91 -0.12
N THR A 120 -3.71 11.66 0.49
CA THR A 120 -3.77 11.36 1.91
C THR A 120 -3.04 10.05 2.21
N ASN A 121 -2.30 9.99 3.31
CA ASN A 121 -1.69 8.74 3.76
C ASN A 121 -2.74 7.68 4.09
N GLY A 122 -2.40 6.44 3.74
CA GLY A 122 -3.13 5.25 4.11
C GLY A 122 -2.67 4.71 5.46
N THR A 123 -2.95 3.42 5.71
CA THR A 123 -2.73 2.81 7.03
C THR A 123 -1.82 1.59 6.98
N VAL A 124 -1.06 1.43 8.05
CA VAL A 124 -0.26 0.23 8.33
C VAL A 124 -0.70 -0.31 9.69
N VAL A 125 -1.15 -1.56 9.71
CA VAL A 125 -1.67 -2.23 10.90
C VAL A 125 -0.87 -3.49 11.18
N TRP A 126 -0.39 -3.58 12.41
CA TRP A 126 0.27 -4.76 12.96
C TRP A 126 -0.66 -5.47 13.95
N GLY A 127 -1.53 -6.33 13.43
CA GLY A 127 -2.50 -7.07 14.24
C GLY A 127 -1.89 -8.28 14.94
N GLN A 128 -2.16 -8.46 16.23
CA GLN A 128 -1.81 -9.68 16.95
C GLN A 128 -3.00 -10.64 16.93
N ILE A 129 -2.77 -11.87 16.49
CA ILE A 129 -3.74 -12.95 16.65
C ILE A 129 -3.44 -13.59 18.01
N PRO A 130 -4.42 -13.71 18.92
CA PRO A 130 -4.22 -14.43 20.17
C PRO A 130 -3.75 -15.86 19.90
N ALA A 131 -2.75 -16.34 20.66
CA ALA A 131 -2.34 -17.73 20.54
C ALA A 131 -3.51 -18.66 20.88
N PRO A 132 -3.63 -19.83 20.25
CA PRO A 132 -4.66 -20.81 20.62
C PRO A 132 -4.66 -21.05 22.14
N GLY A 133 -5.84 -20.94 22.76
CA GLY A 133 -5.99 -21.09 24.22
C GLY A 133 -5.81 -19.80 25.03
N THR A 134 -5.62 -18.63 24.40
CA THR A 134 -5.57 -17.34 25.10
C THR A 134 -6.97 -16.92 25.55
N ILE A 135 -7.19 -16.80 26.86
CA ILE A 135 -8.39 -16.16 27.42
C ILE A 135 -8.07 -14.68 27.63
N VAL A 136 -8.71 -13.79 26.87
CA VAL A 136 -8.67 -12.35 27.14
C VAL A 136 -9.75 -12.03 28.16
N LYS A 137 -9.36 -11.84 29.43
CA LYS A 137 -10.25 -11.25 30.44
C LYS A 137 -10.11 -9.74 30.37
N MET A 138 -11.21 -9.07 30.10
CA MET A 138 -11.37 -7.64 30.37
C MET A 138 -12.17 -7.54 31.68
N TRP A 139 -11.65 -6.79 32.65
CA TRP A 139 -12.40 -6.38 33.84
C TRP A 139 -12.99 -4.99 33.62
#